data_AF-A0A945Z0H1-F1
#
_entry.id   AF-A0A945Z0H1-F1
#
_cell.length_a   1.000
_cell.length_b   1.000
_cell.length_c   1.000
_cell.angle_alpha   90.00
_cell.angle_beta   90.00
_cell.angle_gamma   90.00
#
_symmetry.space_group_name_H-M   'P 1'
#
loop_
_entity.id
_entity.type
_entity.pdbx_description
1 polymer ?
#
loop_
_entity_poly.entity_id
_entity_poly.type
_entity_poly.pdbx_seq_one_letter_code
_entity_poly.pdbx_strand_id
1 'polypeptide(L)'
;MINNCIICLGAGKSQLPIILIAKKMGFYVICIDRDAHSIGFSHAHKSIVISTYEVKLVIDSIGKLQSKYNIIGVVARSSGPALYTAAAIAEFFKLPGLS
;
A
#
# COMPACT_ATOMS: atom_id res chain seq x y z
N MET A 1 -9.78 13.09 14.11
CA MET A 1 -10.12 12.95 12.67
C MET A 1 -9.46 11.69 12.14
N ILE A 2 -10.16 10.89 11.33
CA ILE A 2 -9.59 9.72 10.68
C ILE A 2 -8.80 10.21 9.45
N ASN A 3 -7.53 9.81 9.32
CA ASN A 3 -6.71 10.23 8.18
C ASN A 3 -7.00 9.37 6.95
N ASN A 4 -7.15 10.02 5.79
CA ASN A 4 -7.21 9.34 4.50
C ASN A 4 -5.89 8.65 4.20
N CYS A 5 -5.95 7.39 3.79
CA CYS A 5 -4.82 6.50 3.65
C CYS A 5 -4.76 5.87 2.26
N ILE A 6 -3.56 5.88 1.67
CA ILE A 6 -3.25 5.17 0.43
C ILE A 6 -2.26 4.04 0.73
N ILE A 7 -2.51 2.88 0.13
CA ILE A 7 -1.59 1.74 0.14
C ILE A 7 -0.69 1.82 -1.09
N CYS A 8 0.61 1.71 -0.90
CA CYS A 8 1.57 1.52 -1.97
C CYS A 8 2.12 0.09 -1.93
N LEU A 9 1.78 -0.71 -2.96
CA LEU A 9 2.34 -2.04 -3.17
C LEU A 9 3.71 -1.90 -3.83
N GLY A 10 4.74 -2.35 -3.11
CA GLY A 10 6.14 -2.07 -3.37
C GLY A 10 6.61 -0.80 -2.66
N ALA A 11 7.89 -0.79 -2.29
CA ALA A 11 8.57 0.36 -1.70
C ALA A 11 9.96 0.60 -2.32
N GLY A 12 10.21 0.02 -3.50
CA GLY A 12 11.46 0.21 -4.23
C GLY A 12 11.59 1.57 -4.92
N LYS A 13 12.68 1.72 -5.68
CA LYS A 13 13.03 2.97 -6.37
C LYS A 13 11.93 3.48 -7.31
N SER A 14 11.23 2.58 -7.99
CA SER A 14 10.16 2.93 -8.91
C SER A 14 8.92 3.49 -8.21
N GLN A 15 8.69 3.11 -6.95
CA GLN A 15 7.53 3.55 -6.16
C GLN A 15 7.82 4.83 -5.37
N LEU A 16 9.09 5.19 -5.16
CA LEU A 16 9.48 6.37 -4.39
C LEU A 16 8.77 7.67 -4.82
N PRO A 17 8.66 8.02 -6.12
CA PRO A 17 7.94 9.24 -6.52
C PRO A 17 6.46 9.25 -6.10
N ILE A 18 5.81 8.09 -6.12
CA ILE A 18 4.40 7.92 -5.70
C ILE A 18 4.27 8.13 -4.19
N ILE A 19 5.18 7.53 -3.42
CA ILE A 19 5.20 7.66 -1.96
C ILE A 19 5.37 9.13 -1.55
N LEU A 20 6.32 9.83 -2.18
CA LEU A 20 6.60 11.24 -1.88
C LEU A 20 5.42 12.16 -2.25
N ILE A 21 4.80 11.98 -3.42
CA ILE A 21 3.70 12.84 -3.84
C ILE A 21 2.44 12.59 -2.99
N ALA A 22 2.13 11.32 -2.66
CA ALA A 22 1.00 10.99 -1.80
C ALA A 22 1.14 11.64 -0.41
N LYS A 23 2.36 11.64 0.16
CA LYS A 23 2.63 12.36 1.41
C LYS A 23 2.48 13.87 1.27
N LYS A 24 3.00 14.45 0.20
CA LYS A 24 2.85 15.90 -0.07
C LYS A 24 1.39 16.32 -0.19
N MET A 25 0.52 15.43 -0.69
CA MET A 25 -0.92 15.62 -0.79
C MET A 25 -1.67 15.44 0.55
N GLY A 26 -0.96 15.10 1.64
CA GLY A 26 -1.53 14.97 2.97
C GLY A 26 -2.11 13.58 3.28
N PHE A 27 -1.87 12.57 2.44
CA PHE A 27 -2.31 11.20 2.73
C PHE A 27 -1.39 10.52 3.74
N TYR A 28 -1.99 9.69 4.60
CA TYR A 28 -1.26 8.65 5.30
C TYR A 28 -0.84 7.58 4.28
N VAL A 29 0.42 7.14 4.33
CA VAL A 29 0.98 6.25 3.31
C VAL A 29 1.50 4.99 3.98
N ILE A 30 0.90 3.86 3.62
CA ILE A 30 1.34 2.53 4.04
C ILE A 30 2.05 1.89 2.86
N CYS A 31 3.31 1.51 3.05
CA CYS A 31 4.10 0.81 2.05
C CYS A 31 4.24 -0.66 2.42
N ILE A 32 4.17 -1.52 1.41
CA ILE A 32 4.32 -2.97 1.56
C ILE A 32 5.42 -3.44 0.63
N ASP A 33 6.46 -4.06 1.17
CA ASP A 33 7.53 -4.66 0.38
C ASP A 33 8.15 -5.84 1.16
N ARG A 34 8.70 -6.82 0.45
CA ARG A 34 9.42 -7.94 1.09
C ARG A 34 10.79 -7.50 1.62
N ASP A 35 11.41 -6.53 0.96
CA ASP A 35 12.74 -6.08 1.35
C ASP A 35 12.60 -5.04 2.47
N ALA A 36 13.00 -5.44 3.68
CA ALA A 36 13.02 -4.60 4.87
C ALA A 36 13.87 -3.32 4.70
N HIS A 37 14.77 -3.29 3.71
CA HIS A 37 15.65 -2.17 3.40
C HIS A 37 15.17 -1.34 2.19
N SER A 38 13.96 -1.60 1.70
CA SER A 38 13.35 -0.82 0.63
C SER A 38 13.37 0.68 0.91
N ILE A 39 13.92 1.46 -0.02
CA ILE A 39 14.17 2.89 0.18
C ILE A 39 12.89 3.69 0.52
N GLY A 40 11.74 3.27 -0.03
CA GLY A 40 10.44 3.90 0.21
C GLY A 40 9.96 3.81 1.66
N PHE A 41 10.44 2.82 2.43
CA PHE A 41 10.09 2.69 3.84
C PHE A 41 10.58 3.86 4.70
N SER A 42 11.71 4.49 4.34
CA SER A 42 12.19 5.69 5.04
C SER A 42 11.26 6.90 4.87
N HIS A 43 10.41 6.87 3.84
CA HIS A 43 9.46 7.92 3.56
C HIS A 43 8.03 7.56 3.95
N ALA A 44 7.68 6.28 4.09
CA ALA A 44 6.33 5.84 4.47
C ALA A 44 5.93 6.33 5.88
N HIS A 45 4.62 6.44 6.14
CA HIS A 45 4.14 6.60 7.52
C HIS A 45 4.09 5.26 8.26
N LYS A 46 3.84 4.18 7.52
CA LYS A 46 3.92 2.81 8.02
C LYS A 46 4.52 1.90 6.95
N SER A 47 5.44 1.05 7.39
CA SER A 47 6.05 0.02 6.57
C SER A 47 5.57 -1.35 7.02
N ILE A 48 5.25 -2.22 6.07
CA ILE A 48 4.84 -3.60 6.30
C ILE A 48 5.78 -4.49 5.49
N VAL A 49 6.59 -5.29 6.19
CA VAL A 49 7.59 -6.16 5.56
C VAL A 49 6.94 -7.49 5.21
N ILE A 50 6.26 -7.53 4.07
CA ILE A 50 5.55 -8.70 3.53
C ILE A 50 5.75 -8.70 2.01
N SER A 51 5.92 -9.88 1.43
CA SER A 51 5.93 -10.00 -0.02
C SER A 51 4.62 -9.52 -0.63
N THR A 52 4.70 -8.67 -1.65
CA THR A 52 3.53 -8.18 -2.39
C THR A 52 2.78 -9.29 -3.11
N TYR A 53 3.28 -10.53 -3.10
CA TYR A 53 2.62 -11.70 -3.68
C TYR A 53 1.78 -12.46 -2.64
N GLU A 54 1.89 -12.13 -1.35
CA GLU A 54 1.17 -12.77 -0.25
C GLU A 54 -0.19 -12.09 -0.02
N VAL A 55 -1.13 -12.30 -0.94
CA VAL A 55 -2.45 -11.63 -0.97
C VAL A 55 -3.14 -11.61 0.39
N LYS A 56 -3.27 -12.80 1.02
CA LYS A 56 -3.98 -12.95 2.30
C LYS A 56 -3.29 -12.19 3.43
N LEU A 57 -1.97 -12.34 3.56
CA LEU A 57 -1.21 -11.67 4.61
C LEU A 57 -1.25 -10.15 4.47
N VAL A 58 -1.23 -9.67 3.23
CA VAL A 58 -1.37 -8.24 2.92
C VAL A 58 -2.75 -7.72 3.33
N ILE A 59 -3.84 -8.39 2.91
CA ILE A 59 -5.21 -7.99 3.26
C ILE A 59 -5.41 -8.02 4.79
N ASP A 60 -5.00 -9.09 5.46
CA ASP A 60 -5.12 -9.23 6.92
C ASP A 60 -4.36 -8.11 7.66
N SER A 61 -3.18 -7.74 7.15
CA SER A 61 -2.35 -6.67 7.74
C SER A 61 -2.95 -5.29 7.55
N ILE A 62 -3.56 -5.04 6.39
CA ILE A 62 -4.26 -3.80 6.08
C ILE A 62 -5.57 -3.70 6.89
N GLY A 63 -6.33 -4.80 6.99
CA GLY A 63 -7.61 -4.87 7.71
C GLY A 63 -7.50 -4.45 9.18
N LYS A 64 -6.41 -4.83 9.85
CA LYS A 64 -6.09 -4.42 11.24
C LYS A 64 -5.96 -2.90 11.42
N LEU A 65 -5.84 -2.14 10.33
CA LEU A 65 -5.62 -0.69 10.35
C LEU A 65 -6.88 0.11 9.99
N GLN A 66 -7.95 -0.54 9.51
CA GLN A 66 -9.19 0.14 9.10
C GLN A 66 -9.90 0.87 10.24
N SER A 67 -9.72 0.44 11.50
CA SER A 67 -10.28 1.14 12.66
C SER A 67 -9.58 2.48 12.95
N LYS A 68 -8.40 2.72 12.37
CA LYS A 68 -7.57 3.91 12.61
C LYS A 68 -7.50 4.84 11.40
N TYR A 69 -7.68 4.30 10.19
CA TYR A 69 -7.46 5.02 8.94
C TYR A 69 -8.57 4.74 7.93
N ASN A 70 -8.90 5.76 7.15
CA ASN A 70 -9.83 5.63 6.04
C ASN A 70 -9.03 5.24 4.80
N ILE A 71 -9.06 3.96 4.43
CA ILE A 71 -8.32 3.47 3.26
C ILE A 71 -9.12 3.83 2.02
N ILE A 72 -8.53 4.64 1.16
CA ILE A 72 -9.23 5.21 -0.01
C ILE A 72 -8.64 4.76 -1.35
N GLY A 73 -7.50 4.08 -1.34
CA GLY A 73 -6.88 3.63 -2.57
C GLY A 73 -5.68 2.73 -2.37
N VAL A 74 -5.40 1.94 -3.40
CA VAL A 74 -4.20 1.12 -3.57
C VAL A 74 -3.51 1.52 -4.86
N VAL A 75 -2.19 1.67 -4.80
CA VAL A 75 -1.36 1.99 -5.96
C VAL A 75 -0.29 0.92 -6.10
N ALA A 76 -0.24 0.29 -7.27
CA ALA A 76 0.70 -0.76 -7.61
C ALA A 76 1.44 -0.38 -8.90
N ARG A 77 2.53 0.40 -8.77
CA ARG A 77 3.45 0.64 -9.91
C ARG A 77 4.36 -0.58 -10.05
N SER A 78 3.79 -1.70 -10.43
CA SER A 78 4.43 -3.01 -10.52
C SER A 78 3.90 -3.78 -11.72
N SER A 79 4.51 -4.93 -11.98
CA SER A 79 4.04 -5.90 -12.98
C SER A 79 3.93 -7.28 -12.34
N GLY A 80 3.28 -8.21 -13.03
CA GLY A 80 3.21 -9.61 -12.62
C GLY A 80 2.34 -9.84 -11.38
N PRO A 81 2.69 -10.81 -10.51
CA PRO A 81 1.79 -11.30 -9.46
C PRO A 81 1.33 -10.24 -8.43
N ALA A 82 2.09 -9.15 -8.25
CA ALA A 82 1.70 -8.04 -7.38
C ALA A 82 0.39 -7.35 -7.83
N LEU A 83 0.03 -7.43 -9.12
CA LEU A 83 -1.22 -6.86 -9.63
C LEU A 83 -2.44 -7.64 -9.14
N TYR A 84 -2.34 -8.97 -8.94
CA TYR A 84 -3.42 -9.76 -8.34
C TYR A 84 -3.67 -9.34 -6.89
N THR A 85 -2.59 -9.08 -6.14
CA THR A 85 -2.71 -8.51 -4.79
C THR A 85 -3.36 -7.14 -4.79
N ALA A 86 -3.00 -6.27 -5.75
CA ALA A 86 -3.63 -4.96 -5.89
C ALA A 86 -5.14 -5.06 -6.16
N ALA A 87 -5.54 -5.94 -7.08
CA ALA A 87 -6.95 -6.18 -7.40
C ALA A 87 -7.71 -6.75 -6.20
N ALA A 88 -7.14 -7.75 -5.51
CA ALA A 88 -7.76 -8.34 -4.33
C ALA A 88 -7.94 -7.33 -3.17
N ILE A 89 -6.97 -6.40 -2.97
CA ILE A 89 -7.12 -5.29 -2.02
C ILE A 89 -8.28 -4.38 -2.46
N ALA A 90 -8.33 -3.99 -3.73
CA ALA A 90 -9.37 -3.09 -4.23
C ALA A 90 -10.76 -3.73 -4.09
N GLU A 91 -10.92 -5.00 -4.43
CA GLU A 91 -12.16 -5.74 -4.27
C GLU A 91 -12.58 -5.85 -2.79
N PHE A 92 -11.67 -6.35 -1.92
CA PHE A 92 -11.98 -6.59 -0.50
C PHE A 92 -12.36 -5.30 0.24
N PHE A 93 -11.65 -4.21 -0.04
CA PHE A 93 -11.87 -2.91 0.60
C PHE A 93 -12.81 -1.99 -0.19
N LYS A 94 -13.41 -2.46 -1.30
CA LYS A 94 -14.32 -1.70 -2.18
C LYS A 94 -13.70 -0.38 -2.67
N LEU A 95 -12.43 -0.41 -3.04
CA LEU A 95 -11.67 0.74 -3.53
C LEU A 95 -11.80 0.86 -5.06
N PRO A 96 -11.59 2.06 -5.62
CA PRO A 96 -11.46 2.22 -7.07
C PRO A 96 -10.26 1.41 -7.61
N GLY A 97 -10.44 0.70 -8.72
CA GLY A 97 -9.37 -0.05 -9.37
C GLY A 97 -9.87 -1.28 -10.14
N LEU A 98 -8.92 -2.15 -10.48
CA LEU A 98 -9.22 -3.49 -10.99
C LEU A 98 -9.76 -4.35 -9.84
N SER A 99 -10.71 -5.23 -10.14
CA SER A 99 -11.28 -6.23 -9.23
C SER A 99 -11.22 -7.60 -9.90
#